data_AF-A0A8J5UPL3-F1
#
_entry.id   AF-A0A8J5UPL3-F1
#
_cell.length_a   1.000
_cell.length_b   1.000
_cell.length_c   1.000
_cell.angle_alpha   90.00
_cell.angle_beta   90.00
_cell.angle_gamma   90.00
#
_symmetry.space_group_name_H-M   'P 1'
#
loop_
_entity.id
_entity.type
_entity.pdbx_description
1 polymer ?
#
loop_
_entity_poly.entity_id
_entity_poly.type
_entity_poly.pdbx_seq_one_letter_code
_entity_poly.pdbx_strand_id
1 'polypeptide(L)'
;MRIAVEGCAHGELEIIYDILMDTEKTTGKKVDLLICCGDFQSVRNTEDLKYMAVPDKYKELCSFHKYYSGEKTAPVLTIFIGGNHEASNYLQELPYGGWVAPNIYYMGYAGVLNVGGIRIAGISGIFKAQDLLAGHFELPPYNGSTIRSVYHIRNLEVFRLKQLSGNIDIFLSHDWPCGITKYGNEKKLLRFKKHFQEDVENNALGSPPGMELLKHHYPSYWFAAHLHCKFAALVPNENRDKVTKFLALDKCLPKRKFLQILEIPHDETQSLSLSYDVEWLTVLFLTNYLLSFKNTPTYMPGPGGAGRWNFTPTEVEKNIVLEKFNDDLKVPLNFERGNELSWRIKNLPINNQTKLFCEKLGIDDPSELIKLQQSRS
;
A
#
# COMPACT_ATOMS: atom_id res chain seq x y z
N MET A 1 -16.80 11.14 -7.55
CA MET A 1 -16.06 11.23 -6.28
C MET A 1 -14.93 12.24 -6.39
N ARG A 2 -14.74 13.10 -5.39
CA ARG A 2 -13.63 14.05 -5.30
C ARG A 2 -12.53 13.45 -4.42
N ILE A 3 -11.46 13.00 -5.04
CA ILE A 3 -10.37 12.26 -4.39
C ILE A 3 -9.13 13.15 -4.30
N ALA A 4 -8.61 13.33 -3.09
CA ALA A 4 -7.29 13.92 -2.88
C ALA A 4 -6.22 12.83 -2.96
N VAL A 5 -5.18 13.06 -3.73
CA VAL A 5 -4.00 12.19 -3.83
C VAL A 5 -2.81 12.93 -3.24
N GLU A 6 -2.09 12.26 -2.35
CA GLU A 6 -0.91 12.75 -1.65
C GLU A 6 0.29 11.86 -2.00
N GLY A 7 1.47 12.50 -2.17
CA GLY A 7 2.73 11.85 -2.47
C GLY A 7 3.36 11.15 -1.25
N CYS A 8 4.35 11.80 -0.64
CA CYS A 8 4.96 11.34 0.62
C CYS A 8 4.54 12.25 1.79
N ALA A 9 3.75 11.72 2.72
CA ALA A 9 3.19 12.51 3.82
C ALA A 9 4.25 12.91 4.86
N HIS A 10 5.23 12.04 5.13
CA HIS A 10 6.25 12.20 6.18
C HIS A 10 5.69 12.58 7.55
N GLY A 11 4.52 12.04 7.91
CA GLY A 11 3.89 12.29 9.21
C GLY A 11 3.22 13.66 9.36
N GLU A 12 3.19 14.50 8.33
CA GLU A 12 2.62 15.85 8.31
C GLU A 12 1.09 15.86 8.09
N LEU A 13 0.36 14.95 8.76
CA LEU A 13 -1.07 14.76 8.57
C LEU A 13 -1.90 16.00 8.92
N GLU A 14 -1.51 16.75 9.95
CA GLU A 14 -2.18 18.01 10.27
C GLU A 14 -2.12 19.00 9.11
N ILE A 15 -0.95 19.19 8.49
CA ILE A 15 -0.78 20.08 7.33
C ILE A 15 -1.65 19.60 6.17
N ILE A 16 -1.64 18.29 5.89
CA ILE A 16 -2.43 17.70 4.81
C ILE A 16 -3.92 17.95 5.03
N TYR A 17 -4.44 17.63 6.22
CA TYR A 17 -5.85 17.82 6.53
C TYR A 17 -6.27 19.28 6.59
N ASP A 18 -5.43 20.18 7.11
CA ASP A 18 -5.71 21.62 7.13
C ASP A 18 -5.84 22.18 5.71
N ILE A 19 -4.95 21.78 4.79
CA ILE A 19 -5.04 22.16 3.37
C ILE A 19 -6.33 21.64 2.73
N LEU A 20 -6.73 20.40 3.03
CA LEU A 20 -7.98 19.84 2.51
C LEU A 20 -9.18 20.64 3.03
N MET A 21 -9.26 20.87 4.34
CA MET A 21 -10.35 21.64 4.95
C MET A 21 -10.43 23.07 4.40
N ASP A 22 -9.30 23.75 4.22
CA ASP A 22 -9.27 25.10 3.65
C ASP A 22 -9.66 25.10 2.16
N THR A 23 -9.30 24.05 1.42
CA THR A 23 -9.75 23.86 0.04
C THR A 23 -11.26 23.63 -0.03
N GLU A 24 -11.83 22.84 0.88
CA GLU A 24 -13.28 22.63 0.98
C GLU A 24 -14.01 23.94 1.29
N LYS A 25 -13.52 24.73 2.28
CA LYS A 25 -14.09 26.04 2.61
C LYS A 25 -14.06 27.00 1.41
N THR A 26 -12.94 27.02 0.68
CA THR A 26 -12.74 27.95 -0.44
C THR A 26 -13.55 27.54 -1.67
N THR A 27 -13.67 26.24 -1.94
CA THR A 27 -14.33 25.73 -3.16
C THR A 27 -15.79 25.34 -2.97
N GLY A 28 -16.25 25.21 -1.72
CA GLY A 28 -17.60 24.76 -1.38
C GLY A 28 -17.88 23.29 -1.72
N LYS A 29 -16.89 22.50 -2.16
CA LYS A 29 -17.08 21.06 -2.43
C LYS A 29 -16.24 20.20 -1.49
N LYS A 30 -16.83 19.13 -0.97
CA LYS A 30 -16.19 18.14 -0.10
C LYS A 30 -15.19 17.26 -0.83
N VAL A 31 -14.16 16.82 -0.11
CA VAL A 31 -13.24 15.76 -0.51
C VAL A 31 -13.76 14.47 0.14
N ASP A 32 -14.01 13.46 -0.68
CA ASP A 32 -14.65 12.22 -0.24
C ASP A 32 -13.63 11.20 0.27
N LEU A 33 -12.42 11.23 -0.27
CA LEU A 33 -11.34 10.27 0.01
C LEU A 33 -9.97 10.94 -0.12
N LEU A 34 -9.07 10.66 0.83
CA LEU A 34 -7.65 10.94 0.73
C LEU A 34 -6.88 9.63 0.48
N ILE A 35 -6.01 9.64 -0.52
CA ILE A 35 -5.11 8.53 -0.84
C ILE A 35 -3.66 9.00 -0.65
N CYS A 36 -2.91 8.36 0.25
CA CYS A 36 -1.48 8.61 0.44
C CYS A 36 -0.64 7.49 -0.19
N CYS A 37 0.32 7.87 -1.04
CA CYS A 37 1.12 6.92 -1.81
C CYS A 37 2.37 6.41 -1.04
N GLY A 38 2.39 6.50 0.29
CA GLY A 38 3.45 5.99 1.16
C GLY A 38 4.29 7.04 1.84
N ASP A 39 5.31 6.59 2.55
CA ASP A 39 6.03 7.38 3.57
C ASP A 39 5.02 8.09 4.49
N PHE A 40 3.99 7.36 4.91
CA PHE A 40 2.90 7.90 5.72
C PHE A 40 3.38 8.23 7.14
N GLN A 41 4.32 7.43 7.65
CA GLN A 41 4.89 7.54 9.00
C GLN A 41 3.83 7.42 10.09
N SER A 42 3.15 6.27 10.15
CA SER A 42 2.17 5.93 11.21
C SER A 42 2.84 5.66 12.57
N VAL A 43 3.63 6.60 13.08
CA VAL A 43 4.40 6.48 14.33
C VAL A 43 3.48 6.74 15.53
N ARG A 44 3.19 5.70 16.32
CA ARG A 44 2.27 5.79 17.47
C ARG A 44 2.92 6.47 18.68
N ASN A 45 4.21 6.23 18.87
CA ASN A 45 5.00 6.70 20.03
C ASN A 45 6.50 6.71 19.69
N THR A 46 7.34 7.11 20.64
CA THR A 46 8.79 7.19 20.45
C THR A 46 9.49 5.85 20.26
N GLU A 47 8.88 4.72 20.63
CA GLU A 47 9.46 3.39 20.40
C GLU A 47 9.39 3.00 18.92
N ASP A 48 8.31 3.35 18.23
CA ASP A 48 8.14 3.09 16.79
C ASP A 48 9.26 3.77 15.97
N LEU A 49 9.81 4.89 16.42
CA LEU A 49 10.94 5.58 15.76
C LEU A 49 12.19 4.70 15.63
N LYS A 50 12.38 3.70 16.53
CA LYS A 50 13.51 2.77 16.46
C LYS A 50 13.41 1.83 15.26
N TYR A 51 12.21 1.64 14.73
CA TYR A 51 11.90 0.73 13.63
C TYR A 51 11.74 1.44 12.29
N MET A 52 12.00 2.75 12.24
CA MET A 52 12.07 3.52 11.01
C MET A 52 13.47 3.48 10.42
N ALA A 53 13.59 3.17 9.13
CA ALA A 53 14.84 3.23 8.37
C ALA A 53 15.20 4.67 7.98
N VAL A 54 15.31 5.55 8.98
CA VAL A 54 15.69 6.97 8.85
C VAL A 54 16.92 7.22 9.71
N PRO A 55 17.89 8.07 9.30
CA PRO A 55 18.97 8.47 10.20
C PRO A 55 18.43 9.14 11.47
N ASP A 56 18.97 8.82 12.65
CA ASP A 56 18.38 9.23 13.94
C ASP A 56 18.14 10.74 14.09
N LYS A 57 19.01 11.58 13.52
CA LYS A 57 18.87 13.05 13.51
C LYS A 57 17.65 13.59 12.74
N TYR A 58 17.00 12.76 11.94
CA TYR A 58 15.81 13.12 11.14
C TYR A 58 14.54 12.41 11.61
N LYS A 59 14.62 11.63 12.70
CA LYS A 59 13.45 10.93 13.27
C LYS A 59 12.64 11.92 14.08
N GLU A 60 11.37 12.09 13.71
CA GLU A 60 10.43 12.95 14.39
C GLU A 60 9.11 12.19 14.59
N LEU A 61 8.44 12.45 15.71
CA LEU A 61 7.14 11.83 16.03
C LEU A 61 6.01 12.37 15.11
N CYS A 62 6.21 13.57 14.57
CA CYS A 62 5.25 14.31 13.74
C CYS A 62 3.84 14.29 14.36
N SER A 63 2.78 14.05 13.56
CA SER A 63 1.39 14.23 14.02
C SER A 63 0.54 12.96 14.13
N PHE A 64 0.99 11.80 13.60
CA PHE A 64 0.15 10.59 13.59
C PHE A 64 -0.28 10.11 14.99
N HIS A 65 0.60 10.20 15.98
CA HIS A 65 0.33 9.79 17.36
C HIS A 65 -0.95 10.43 17.95
N LYS A 66 -1.32 11.64 17.52
CA LYS A 66 -2.55 12.34 17.94
C LYS A 66 -3.82 11.67 17.40
N TYR A 67 -3.75 11.12 16.19
CA TYR A 67 -4.87 10.38 15.59
C TYR A 67 -4.97 8.97 16.19
N TYR A 68 -3.83 8.34 16.47
CA TYR A 68 -3.79 7.06 17.16
C TYR A 68 -4.32 7.15 18.60
N SER A 69 -3.95 8.20 19.34
CA SER A 69 -4.38 8.41 20.73
C SER A 69 -5.85 8.81 20.86
N GLY A 70 -6.46 9.33 19.79
CA GLY A 70 -7.81 9.89 19.79
C GLY A 70 -7.87 11.37 20.14
N GLU A 71 -6.74 12.06 20.30
CA GLU A 71 -6.70 13.53 20.42
C GLU A 71 -7.28 14.21 19.18
N LYS A 72 -7.02 13.63 18.00
CA LYS A 72 -7.59 14.06 16.71
C LYS A 72 -8.29 12.90 16.01
N THR A 73 -9.22 13.22 15.11
CA THR A 73 -9.84 12.27 14.18
C THR A 73 -9.60 12.77 12.76
N ALA A 74 -9.32 11.86 11.82
CA ALA A 74 -9.14 12.23 10.43
C ALA A 74 -10.47 12.75 9.84
N PRO A 75 -10.50 13.98 9.26
CA PRO A 75 -11.73 14.62 8.82
C PRO A 75 -12.31 14.03 7.53
N VAL A 76 -11.54 13.20 6.83
CA VAL A 76 -11.89 12.50 5.58
C VAL A 76 -11.39 11.07 5.68
N LEU A 77 -12.07 10.13 5.03
CA LEU A 77 -11.58 8.77 4.89
C LEU A 77 -10.20 8.81 4.24
N THR A 78 -9.20 8.25 4.90
CA THR A 78 -7.83 8.24 4.44
C THR A 78 -7.39 6.79 4.24
N ILE A 79 -6.94 6.45 3.02
CA ILE A 79 -6.30 5.17 2.74
C ILE A 79 -4.83 5.40 2.37
N PHE A 80 -3.95 4.47 2.73
CA PHE A 80 -2.55 4.56 2.36
C PHE A 80 -1.89 3.21 2.15
N ILE A 81 -0.85 3.20 1.33
CA ILE A 81 0.14 2.12 1.21
C ILE A 81 1.40 2.52 1.96
N GLY A 82 2.28 1.57 2.31
CA GLY A 82 3.55 1.84 2.98
C GLY A 82 4.62 2.30 1.98
N GLY A 83 5.52 3.18 2.42
CA GLY A 83 6.77 3.53 1.72
C GLY A 83 8.00 2.87 2.34
N ASN A 84 9.12 3.58 2.34
CA ASN A 84 10.38 3.13 2.95
C ASN A 84 10.72 3.84 4.27
N HIS A 85 10.01 4.92 4.61
CA HIS A 85 10.12 5.60 5.89
C HIS A 85 8.85 5.37 6.71
N GLU A 86 8.71 4.16 7.24
CA GLU A 86 7.52 3.77 8.00
C GLU A 86 7.87 3.28 9.39
N ALA A 87 6.90 3.39 10.31
CA ALA A 87 6.86 2.61 11.54
C ALA A 87 6.64 1.12 11.18
N SER A 88 7.70 0.49 10.65
CA SER A 88 7.60 -0.80 9.98
C SER A 88 7.17 -1.91 10.93
N ASN A 89 7.51 -1.80 12.22
CA ASN A 89 7.01 -2.70 13.26
C ASN A 89 5.48 -2.65 13.38
N TYR A 90 4.86 -1.47 13.28
CA TYR A 90 3.41 -1.33 13.36
C TYR A 90 2.72 -1.82 12.08
N LEU A 91 3.24 -1.44 10.91
CA LEU A 91 2.65 -1.89 9.65
C LEU A 91 2.78 -3.42 9.46
N GLN A 92 3.83 -4.04 9.99
CA GLN A 92 4.00 -5.50 9.98
C GLN A 92 2.91 -6.23 10.77
N GLU A 93 2.25 -5.57 11.73
CA GLU A 93 1.11 -6.14 12.48
C GLU A 93 -0.16 -6.27 11.61
N LEU A 94 -0.21 -5.58 10.46
CA LEU A 94 -1.38 -5.44 9.58
C LEU A 94 -1.06 -5.87 8.13
N PRO A 95 -0.57 -7.11 7.88
CA PRO A 95 -0.10 -7.54 6.56
C PRO A 95 -1.19 -7.55 5.49
N TYR A 96 -2.45 -7.76 5.90
CA TYR A 96 -3.64 -7.74 5.02
C TYR A 96 -4.41 -6.40 5.08
N GLY A 97 -3.82 -5.39 5.73
CA GLY A 97 -4.43 -4.09 5.96
C GLY A 97 -5.30 -4.02 7.22
N GLY A 98 -5.64 -2.80 7.61
CA GLY A 98 -6.45 -2.53 8.80
C GLY A 98 -6.48 -1.04 9.16
N TRP A 99 -7.38 -0.69 10.07
CA TRP A 99 -7.44 0.67 10.61
C TRP A 99 -6.23 0.91 11.50
N VAL A 100 -5.43 1.92 11.18
CA VAL A 100 -4.30 2.33 12.03
C VAL A 100 -4.70 3.40 13.04
N ALA A 101 -5.82 4.08 12.77
CA ALA A 101 -6.53 5.04 13.61
C ALA A 101 -7.96 5.20 13.06
N PRO A 102 -8.90 5.82 13.78
CA PRO A 102 -10.24 6.05 13.25
C PRO A 102 -10.20 6.82 11.93
N ASN A 103 -10.85 6.28 10.91
CA ASN A 103 -10.94 6.85 9.56
C ASN A 103 -9.60 6.89 8.76
N ILE A 104 -8.56 6.17 9.22
CA ILE A 104 -7.28 5.99 8.52
C ILE A 104 -6.99 4.49 8.34
N TYR A 105 -6.97 4.01 7.10
CA TYR A 105 -6.81 2.60 6.76
C TYR A 105 -5.51 2.33 6.00
N TYR A 106 -4.71 1.40 6.52
CA TYR A 106 -3.54 0.86 5.83
C TYR A 106 -3.96 -0.29 4.91
N MET A 107 -3.49 -0.31 3.66
CA MET A 107 -3.86 -1.35 2.68
C MET A 107 -3.14 -2.69 2.85
N GLY A 108 -2.18 -2.82 3.78
CA GLY A 108 -1.36 -4.02 3.93
C GLY A 108 -0.17 -4.04 2.97
N TYR A 109 0.54 -5.18 2.89
CA TYR A 109 1.66 -5.34 1.95
C TYR A 109 1.20 -5.19 0.50
N ALA A 110 0.00 -5.71 0.21
CA ALA A 110 -0.78 -5.39 -0.96
C ALA A 110 -2.26 -5.57 -0.62
N GLY A 111 -3.14 -4.87 -1.32
CA GLY A 111 -4.58 -4.94 -1.08
C GLY A 111 -5.41 -4.42 -2.24
N VAL A 112 -6.66 -4.85 -2.30
CA VAL A 112 -7.68 -4.27 -3.17
C VAL A 112 -8.92 -3.94 -2.34
N LEU A 113 -9.37 -2.70 -2.46
CA LEU A 113 -10.48 -2.12 -1.71
C LEU A 113 -11.46 -1.46 -2.69
N ASN A 114 -12.71 -1.33 -2.27
CA ASN A 114 -13.74 -0.61 -3.01
C ASN A 114 -14.28 0.57 -2.18
N VAL A 115 -14.48 1.72 -2.83
CA VAL A 115 -15.11 2.92 -2.24
C VAL A 115 -16.00 3.57 -3.30
N GLY A 116 -17.31 3.68 -3.06
CA GLY A 116 -18.25 4.28 -4.02
C GLY A 116 -18.19 3.66 -5.43
N GLY A 117 -17.97 2.35 -5.52
CA GLY A 117 -17.81 1.63 -6.79
C GLY A 117 -16.45 1.80 -7.48
N ILE A 118 -15.51 2.57 -6.92
CA ILE A 118 -14.14 2.67 -7.43
C ILE A 118 -13.31 1.53 -6.84
N ARG A 119 -12.69 0.72 -7.71
CA ARG A 119 -11.79 -0.37 -7.31
C ARG A 119 -10.35 0.11 -7.24
N ILE A 120 -9.76 0.03 -6.04
CA ILE A 120 -8.45 0.58 -5.71
C ILE A 120 -7.52 -0.55 -5.31
N ALA A 121 -6.50 -0.81 -6.12
CA ALA A 121 -5.42 -1.75 -5.81
C ALA A 121 -4.18 -1.00 -5.31
N GLY A 122 -3.39 -1.63 -4.44
CA GLY A 122 -2.16 -1.04 -3.92
C GLY A 122 -1.11 -2.08 -3.59
N ILE A 123 0.15 -1.70 -3.78
CA ILE A 123 1.32 -2.45 -3.32
C ILE A 123 2.22 -1.53 -2.49
N SER A 124 2.51 -1.97 -1.27
CA SER A 124 3.35 -1.24 -0.32
C SER A 124 4.83 -1.53 -0.54
N GLY A 125 5.65 -0.56 -0.19
CA GLY A 125 7.10 -0.70 -0.15
C GLY A 125 7.82 -0.24 -1.40
N ILE A 126 9.12 -0.56 -1.45
CA ILE A 126 9.99 -0.27 -2.60
C ILE A 126 10.65 -1.53 -3.14
N PHE A 127 11.00 -1.51 -4.42
CA PHE A 127 11.68 -2.63 -5.05
C PHE A 127 13.16 -2.71 -4.66
N LYS A 128 13.60 -3.91 -4.25
CA LYS A 128 15.01 -4.32 -4.23
C LYS A 128 15.15 -5.74 -4.75
N ALA A 129 15.99 -5.91 -5.76
CA ALA A 129 16.13 -7.18 -6.48
C ALA A 129 16.52 -8.35 -5.57
N GLN A 130 17.42 -8.12 -4.60
CA GLN A 130 17.89 -9.19 -3.72
C GLN A 130 16.82 -9.75 -2.78
N ASP A 131 15.79 -8.95 -2.45
CA ASP A 131 14.74 -9.35 -1.49
C ASP A 131 13.45 -9.78 -2.20
N LEU A 132 13.28 -9.50 -3.50
CA LEU A 132 12.06 -9.79 -4.24
C LEU A 132 11.61 -11.25 -4.11
N LEU A 133 12.54 -12.19 -4.20
CA LEU A 133 12.24 -13.62 -4.12
C LEU A 133 12.22 -14.17 -2.70
N ALA A 134 12.56 -13.38 -1.67
CA ALA A 134 12.52 -13.84 -0.30
C ALA A 134 11.07 -13.99 0.22
N GLY A 135 10.90 -14.68 1.33
CA GLY A 135 9.70 -14.53 2.16
C GLY A 135 9.74 -13.25 3.00
N HIS A 136 8.72 -13.05 3.82
CA HIS A 136 8.72 -12.04 4.88
C HIS A 136 9.29 -12.66 6.15
N PHE A 137 10.59 -12.51 6.41
CA PHE A 137 11.28 -13.20 7.52
C PHE A 137 11.68 -12.25 8.66
N GLU A 138 11.47 -10.95 8.47
CA GLU A 138 11.93 -9.91 9.36
C GLU A 138 11.19 -9.94 10.69
N LEU A 139 11.91 -9.72 11.80
CA LEU A 139 11.32 -9.58 13.11
C LEU A 139 11.99 -8.47 13.93
N PRO A 140 11.20 -7.71 14.72
CA PRO A 140 11.72 -6.85 15.78
C PRO A 140 12.48 -7.65 16.86
N PRO A 141 13.59 -7.14 17.41
CA PRO A 141 14.29 -5.93 17.00
C PRO A 141 15.03 -6.13 15.68
N TYR A 142 14.78 -5.24 14.72
CA TYR A 142 15.44 -5.30 13.42
C TYR A 142 16.93 -4.99 13.54
N ASN A 143 17.74 -5.65 12.72
CA ASN A 143 19.12 -5.25 12.47
C ASN A 143 19.20 -4.29 11.28
N GLY A 144 20.41 -3.81 10.96
CA GLY A 144 20.62 -2.86 9.87
C GLY A 144 20.20 -3.35 8.47
N SER A 145 20.08 -4.66 8.26
CA SER A 145 19.55 -5.25 7.03
C SER A 145 18.03 -5.38 7.09
N THR A 146 17.50 -5.99 8.15
CA THR A 146 16.06 -6.31 8.25
C THR A 146 15.19 -5.07 8.45
N ILE A 147 15.74 -3.99 9.01
CA ILE A 147 15.03 -2.70 9.08
C ILE A 147 14.75 -2.13 7.70
N ARG A 148 15.50 -2.56 6.68
CA ARG A 148 15.30 -2.17 5.28
C ARG A 148 14.46 -3.19 4.52
N SER A 149 14.79 -4.47 4.68
CA SER A 149 14.10 -5.52 3.90
C SER A 149 12.62 -5.67 4.26
N VAL A 150 12.19 -5.29 5.47
CA VAL A 150 10.79 -5.36 5.94
C VAL A 150 9.81 -4.58 5.05
N TYR A 151 10.24 -3.50 4.41
CA TYR A 151 9.40 -2.71 3.50
C TYR A 151 9.73 -2.94 2.03
N HIS A 152 10.59 -3.91 1.69
CA HIS A 152 10.83 -4.23 0.29
C HIS A 152 9.68 -5.07 -0.29
N ILE A 153 9.33 -4.86 -1.54
CA ILE A 153 8.31 -5.63 -2.25
C ILE A 153 8.73 -7.11 -2.36
N ARG A 154 7.81 -8.06 -2.16
CA ARG A 154 8.04 -9.48 -2.46
C ARG A 154 7.25 -9.95 -3.69
N ASN A 155 7.75 -11.01 -4.30
CA ASN A 155 7.16 -11.62 -5.49
C ASN A 155 5.77 -12.22 -5.20
N LEU A 156 5.48 -12.59 -3.94
CA LEU A 156 4.17 -13.10 -3.55
C LEU A 156 3.06 -12.08 -3.81
N GLU A 157 3.24 -10.83 -3.36
CA GLU A 157 2.25 -9.77 -3.57
C GLU A 157 2.09 -9.44 -5.05
N VAL A 158 3.19 -9.36 -5.80
CA VAL A 158 3.17 -9.16 -7.26
C VAL A 158 2.39 -10.29 -7.95
N PHE A 159 2.67 -11.54 -7.59
CA PHE A 159 1.99 -12.70 -8.12
C PHE A 159 0.49 -12.66 -7.84
N ARG A 160 0.08 -12.39 -6.58
CA ARG A 160 -1.33 -12.26 -6.19
C ARG A 160 -2.05 -11.16 -6.96
N LEU A 161 -1.44 -9.99 -7.09
CA LEU A 161 -2.02 -8.87 -7.84
C LEU A 161 -2.20 -9.21 -9.32
N LYS A 162 -1.32 -10.01 -9.93
CA LYS A 162 -1.48 -10.52 -11.31
C LYS A 162 -2.59 -11.55 -11.50
N GLN A 163 -3.24 -12.01 -10.43
CA GLN A 163 -4.36 -12.96 -10.54
C GLN A 163 -5.70 -12.24 -10.74
N LEU A 164 -5.75 -10.92 -10.54
CA LEU A 164 -6.97 -10.13 -10.70
C LEU A 164 -7.35 -10.04 -12.19
N SER A 165 -8.62 -10.21 -12.49
CA SER A 165 -9.18 -10.18 -13.85
C SER A 165 -10.11 -8.99 -14.10
N GLY A 166 -10.75 -8.47 -13.05
CA GLY A 166 -11.62 -7.29 -13.16
C GLY A 166 -10.85 -6.01 -13.43
N ASN A 167 -11.54 -5.00 -14.00
CA ASN A 167 -10.96 -3.68 -14.21
C ASN A 167 -10.52 -3.05 -12.87
N ILE A 168 -9.33 -2.44 -12.85
CA ILE A 168 -8.82 -1.65 -11.72
C ILE A 168 -8.90 -0.18 -12.11
N ASP A 169 -9.55 0.64 -11.29
CA ASP A 169 -9.70 2.07 -11.56
C ASP A 169 -8.45 2.84 -11.12
N ILE A 170 -7.96 2.53 -9.91
CA ILE A 170 -6.80 3.19 -9.32
C ILE A 170 -5.81 2.12 -8.86
N PHE A 171 -4.55 2.28 -9.23
CA PHE A 171 -3.45 1.47 -8.71
C PHE A 171 -2.44 2.36 -7.99
N LEU A 172 -2.00 1.93 -6.80
CA LEU A 172 -1.05 2.65 -5.95
C LEU A 172 0.27 1.88 -5.84
N SER A 173 1.38 2.61 -5.95
CA SER A 173 2.72 2.11 -5.58
C SER A 173 3.53 3.25 -4.95
N HIS A 174 4.46 2.95 -4.06
CA HIS A 174 5.28 4.03 -3.50
C HIS A 174 6.35 4.49 -4.50
N ASP A 175 7.18 3.56 -4.97
CA ASP A 175 8.11 3.82 -6.06
C ASP A 175 7.42 3.81 -7.43
N TRP A 176 8.07 4.41 -8.42
CA TRP A 176 7.49 4.54 -9.75
C TRP A 176 7.62 3.25 -10.53
N PRO A 177 6.69 2.90 -11.43
CA PRO A 177 6.93 1.86 -12.43
C PRO A 177 8.21 2.15 -13.23
N CYS A 178 9.09 1.16 -13.33
CA CYS A 178 10.37 1.34 -14.02
C CYS A 178 10.16 1.73 -15.49
N GLY A 179 10.86 2.77 -15.95
CA GLY A 179 10.76 3.28 -17.33
C GLY A 179 9.54 4.14 -17.61
N ILE A 180 8.73 4.50 -16.61
CA ILE A 180 7.54 5.36 -16.77
C ILE A 180 7.88 6.74 -17.35
N THR A 181 9.12 7.20 -17.20
CA THR A 181 9.61 8.50 -17.70
C THR A 181 9.44 8.65 -19.20
N LYS A 182 9.55 7.53 -19.95
CA LYS A 182 9.40 7.44 -21.40
C LYS A 182 7.99 7.80 -21.90
N TYR A 183 7.00 7.79 -21.01
CA TYR A 183 5.59 8.09 -21.30
C TYR A 183 5.19 9.52 -20.90
N GLY A 184 6.15 10.34 -20.44
CA GLY A 184 5.94 11.72 -20.03
C GLY A 184 7.05 12.63 -20.55
N ASN A 185 7.20 13.81 -19.91
CA ASN A 185 8.23 14.77 -20.31
C ASN A 185 9.57 14.49 -19.60
N GLU A 186 10.24 13.41 -20.02
CA GLU A 186 11.55 12.98 -19.48
C GLU A 186 12.60 14.09 -19.55
N LYS A 187 12.66 14.83 -20.68
CA LYS A 187 13.59 15.97 -20.84
C LYS A 187 13.41 17.01 -19.74
N LYS A 188 12.16 17.34 -19.37
CA LYS A 188 11.88 18.28 -18.28
C LYS A 188 12.24 17.69 -16.92
N LEU A 189 12.00 16.40 -16.70
CA LEU A 189 12.40 15.71 -15.47
C LEU A 189 13.91 15.77 -15.27
N LEU A 190 14.70 15.37 -16.27
CA LEU A 190 16.16 15.34 -16.20
C LEU A 190 16.80 16.73 -16.10
N ARG A 191 16.14 17.78 -16.63
CA ARG A 191 16.57 19.16 -16.38
C ARG A 191 16.52 19.55 -14.90
N PHE A 192 15.52 19.06 -14.16
CA PHE A 192 15.33 19.38 -12.75
C PHE A 192 16.04 18.38 -11.81
N LYS A 193 16.05 17.08 -12.18
CA LYS A 193 16.66 15.98 -11.44
C LYS A 193 17.78 15.35 -12.26
N LYS A 194 18.86 16.11 -12.49
CA LYS A 194 19.99 15.67 -13.34
C LYS A 194 20.60 14.34 -12.90
N HIS A 195 20.62 14.07 -11.60
CA HIS A 195 21.15 12.82 -11.03
C HIS A 195 20.32 11.57 -11.41
N PHE A 196 19.10 11.71 -11.95
CA PHE A 196 18.34 10.57 -12.47
C PHE A 196 18.80 10.12 -13.85
N GLN A 197 19.70 10.85 -14.52
CA GLN A 197 20.04 10.58 -15.92
C GLN A 197 20.56 9.17 -16.14
N GLU A 198 21.54 8.73 -15.35
CA GLU A 198 22.13 7.40 -15.45
C GLU A 198 21.09 6.30 -15.16
N ASP A 199 20.28 6.46 -14.10
CA ASP A 199 19.24 5.50 -13.76
C ASP A 199 18.14 5.41 -14.82
N VAL A 200 17.81 6.52 -15.49
CA VAL A 200 16.83 6.54 -16.58
C VAL A 200 17.40 5.86 -17.83
N GLU A 201 18.64 6.18 -18.19
CA GLU A 201 19.34 5.59 -19.35
C GLU A 201 19.50 4.08 -19.20
N ASN A 202 19.83 3.61 -17.99
CA ASN A 202 20.00 2.19 -17.67
C ASN A 202 18.69 1.48 -17.31
N ASN A 203 17.53 2.16 -17.36
CA ASN A 203 16.23 1.61 -16.97
C ASN A 203 16.25 1.00 -15.55
N ALA A 204 16.90 1.71 -14.62
CA ALA A 204 17.06 1.39 -13.21
C ALA A 204 16.24 2.32 -12.29
N LEU A 205 15.69 3.43 -12.81
CA LEU A 205 14.80 4.30 -12.04
C LEU A 205 13.42 3.67 -11.86
N GLY A 206 13.10 3.27 -10.63
CA GLY A 206 11.79 2.74 -10.24
C GLY A 206 11.76 1.21 -10.12
N SER A 207 10.55 0.66 -10.17
CA SER A 207 10.21 -0.72 -9.86
C SER A 207 9.85 -1.50 -11.12
N PRO A 208 10.68 -2.47 -11.53
CA PRO A 208 10.32 -3.44 -12.55
C PRO A 208 8.99 -4.18 -12.28
N PRO A 209 8.72 -4.73 -11.07
CA PRO A 209 7.41 -5.35 -10.82
C PRO A 209 6.25 -4.33 -10.88
N GLY A 210 6.49 -3.06 -10.54
CA GLY A 210 5.50 -2.00 -10.73
C GLY A 210 5.12 -1.81 -12.21
N MET A 211 6.10 -1.83 -13.13
CA MET A 211 5.83 -1.75 -14.57
C MET A 211 5.16 -3.02 -15.12
N GLU A 212 5.53 -4.19 -14.58
CA GLU A 212 4.85 -5.45 -14.91
C GLU A 212 3.37 -5.39 -14.55
N LEU A 213 3.03 -4.96 -13.33
CA LEU A 213 1.66 -4.79 -12.87
C LEU A 213 0.90 -3.73 -13.68
N LEU A 214 1.55 -2.61 -14.01
CA LEU A 214 0.94 -1.56 -14.84
C LEU A 214 0.53 -2.10 -16.21
N LYS A 215 1.42 -2.84 -16.88
CA LYS A 215 1.12 -3.42 -18.20
C LYS A 215 0.17 -4.60 -18.13
N HIS A 216 0.12 -5.31 -17.00
CA HIS A 216 -0.80 -6.42 -16.83
C HIS A 216 -2.25 -5.91 -16.69
N HIS A 217 -2.47 -4.84 -15.91
CA HIS A 217 -3.81 -4.35 -15.56
C HIS A 217 -4.28 -3.14 -16.37
N TYR A 218 -3.34 -2.32 -16.83
CA TYR A 218 -3.60 -1.00 -17.42
C TYR A 218 -4.70 -0.22 -16.67
N PRO A 219 -4.52 0.09 -15.37
CA PRO A 219 -5.56 0.76 -14.58
C PRO A 219 -5.89 2.14 -15.16
N SER A 220 -7.07 2.69 -14.88
CA SER A 220 -7.42 4.05 -15.35
C SER A 220 -6.45 5.11 -14.81
N TYR A 221 -6.04 4.96 -13.56
CA TYR A 221 -5.09 5.82 -12.86
C TYR A 221 -4.00 5.00 -12.18
N TRP A 222 -2.77 5.51 -12.21
CA TRP A 222 -1.67 5.01 -11.39
C TRP A 222 -1.09 6.16 -10.59
N PHE A 223 -1.09 6.04 -9.25
CA PHE A 223 -0.53 7.06 -8.36
C PHE A 223 0.73 6.55 -7.66
N ALA A 224 1.77 7.39 -7.62
CA ALA A 224 3.04 7.08 -6.98
C ALA A 224 3.73 8.27 -6.30
N ALA A 225 4.81 8.01 -5.58
CA ALA A 225 5.55 9.01 -4.82
C ALA A 225 7.07 8.78 -4.84
N HIS A 226 7.73 8.78 -3.69
CA HIS A 226 9.15 8.44 -3.45
C HIS A 226 10.21 9.38 -4.05
N LEU A 227 10.13 9.72 -5.34
CA LEU A 227 11.18 10.46 -6.05
C LEU A 227 11.16 11.99 -5.80
N HIS A 228 10.27 12.45 -4.93
CA HIS A 228 10.14 13.85 -4.50
C HIS A 228 10.11 14.84 -5.66
N CYS A 229 9.22 14.57 -6.63
CA CYS A 229 8.88 15.49 -7.70
C CYS A 229 7.53 15.11 -8.32
N LYS A 230 6.82 16.11 -8.83
CA LYS A 230 5.62 15.88 -9.62
C LYS A 230 5.97 15.46 -11.03
N PHE A 231 5.39 14.35 -11.49
CA PHE A 231 5.51 13.87 -12.86
C PHE A 231 4.19 13.28 -13.33
N ALA A 232 3.88 13.45 -14.61
CA ALA A 232 2.67 12.91 -15.21
C ALA A 232 3.05 12.23 -16.52
N ALA A 233 2.42 11.09 -16.78
CA ALA A 233 2.66 10.27 -17.96
C ALA A 233 1.35 9.63 -18.44
N LEU A 234 1.28 9.31 -19.74
CA LEU A 234 0.16 8.61 -20.33
C LEU A 234 0.67 7.30 -20.93
N VAL A 235 0.24 6.18 -20.36
CA VAL A 235 0.67 4.85 -20.81
C VAL A 235 -0.48 4.20 -21.59
N PRO A 236 -0.42 4.17 -22.93
CA PRO A 236 -1.39 3.41 -23.70
C PRO A 236 -1.17 1.92 -23.49
N ASN A 237 -2.26 1.15 -23.51
CA ASN A 237 -2.16 -0.29 -23.65
C ASN A 237 -1.71 -0.69 -25.06
N GLU A 238 -1.42 -1.98 -25.26
CA GLU A 238 -0.88 -2.49 -26.51
C GLU A 238 -1.77 -2.17 -27.72
N ASN A 239 -3.09 -2.26 -27.55
CA ASN A 239 -4.09 -1.97 -28.57
C ASN A 239 -4.42 -0.47 -28.71
N ARG A 240 -3.92 0.39 -27.82
CA ARG A 240 -4.13 1.84 -27.75
C ARG A 240 -5.58 2.30 -27.58
N ASP A 241 -6.46 1.42 -27.11
CA ASP A 241 -7.86 1.72 -26.78
C ASP A 241 -8.04 2.12 -25.31
N LYS A 242 -7.08 1.80 -24.44
CA LYS A 242 -7.04 2.23 -23.03
C LYS A 242 -5.76 3.00 -22.73
N VAL A 243 -5.86 4.01 -21.86
CA VAL A 243 -4.71 4.81 -21.42
C VAL A 243 -4.72 4.94 -19.90
N THR A 244 -3.65 4.48 -19.27
CA THR A 244 -3.39 4.72 -17.84
C THR A 244 -2.84 6.12 -17.64
N LYS A 245 -3.49 6.90 -16.77
CA LYS A 245 -3.03 8.21 -16.35
C LYS A 245 -2.12 8.06 -15.12
N PHE A 246 -0.81 8.15 -15.35
CA PHE A 246 0.16 8.12 -14.26
C PHE A 246 0.34 9.52 -13.67
N LEU A 247 0.32 9.61 -12.34
CA LEU A 247 0.66 10.82 -11.59
C LEU A 247 1.53 10.47 -10.40
N ALA A 248 2.72 11.03 -10.37
CA ALA A 248 3.56 11.06 -9.18
C ALA A 248 3.57 12.43 -8.54
N LEU A 249 3.65 12.47 -7.21
CA LEU A 249 3.63 13.71 -6.42
C LEU A 249 4.88 13.83 -5.55
N ASP A 250 5.16 15.07 -5.13
CA ASP A 250 6.29 15.41 -4.25
C ASP A 250 5.96 15.10 -2.78
N LYS A 251 6.90 15.34 -1.87
CA LYS A 251 6.66 15.24 -0.43
C LYS A 251 6.03 16.49 0.17
N CYS A 252 5.32 16.33 1.29
CA CYS A 252 4.68 17.40 2.05
C CYS A 252 5.68 18.42 2.60
N LEU A 253 6.08 19.39 1.77
CA LEU A 253 6.96 20.49 2.12
C LEU A 253 6.46 21.80 1.49
N PRO A 254 6.82 22.96 2.08
CA PRO A 254 6.45 24.26 1.54
C PRO A 254 6.81 24.41 0.06
N LYS A 255 5.89 24.97 -0.73
CA LYS A 255 6.02 25.24 -2.19
C LYS A 255 6.23 23.98 -3.05
N ARG A 256 6.01 22.78 -2.52
CA ARG A 256 6.04 21.52 -3.29
C ARG A 256 4.65 21.13 -3.79
N LYS A 257 4.62 20.28 -4.81
CA LYS A 257 3.39 19.77 -5.43
C LYS A 257 3.12 18.35 -4.92
N PHE A 258 2.79 18.25 -3.63
CA PHE A 258 2.61 16.99 -2.93
C PHE A 258 1.15 16.51 -2.86
N LEU A 259 0.20 17.41 -3.09
CA LEU A 259 -1.23 17.12 -3.05
C LEU A 259 -1.88 17.51 -4.38
N GLN A 260 -2.79 16.67 -4.88
CA GLN A 260 -3.65 16.99 -6.01
C GLN A 260 -5.05 16.40 -5.82
N ILE A 261 -6.08 17.23 -6.02
CA ILE A 261 -7.47 16.80 -5.98
C ILE A 261 -7.95 16.50 -7.41
N LEU A 262 -8.58 15.34 -7.58
CA LEU A 262 -9.12 14.83 -8.84
C LEU A 262 -10.62 14.55 -8.69
N GLU A 263 -11.38 14.82 -9.73
CA GLU A 263 -12.75 14.32 -9.85
C GLU A 263 -12.69 13.02 -10.66
N ILE A 264 -13.03 11.89 -10.02
CA ILE A 264 -13.01 10.56 -10.61
C ILE A 264 -14.46 10.04 -10.69
N PRO A 265 -14.92 9.55 -11.87
CA PRO A 265 -16.23 8.93 -12.01
C PRO A 265 -16.41 7.78 -11.04
N HIS A 266 -17.59 7.67 -10.46
CA HIS A 266 -17.91 6.67 -9.44
C HIS A 266 -19.41 6.35 -9.50
N ASP A 267 -19.81 5.25 -8.88
CA ASP A 267 -21.22 4.87 -8.77
C ASP A 267 -21.86 5.63 -7.60
N GLU A 268 -22.72 6.60 -7.92
CA GLU A 268 -23.42 7.44 -6.94
C GLU A 268 -24.45 6.65 -6.10
N THR A 269 -24.82 5.44 -6.51
CA THR A 269 -25.71 4.56 -5.74
C THR A 269 -24.98 3.80 -4.63
N GLN A 270 -23.65 3.71 -4.72
CA GLN A 270 -22.82 2.98 -3.78
C GLN A 270 -22.44 3.84 -2.57
N SER A 271 -22.28 3.19 -1.43
CA SER A 271 -21.78 3.87 -0.24
C SER A 271 -20.32 4.31 -0.41
N LEU A 272 -19.99 5.48 0.14
CA LEU A 272 -18.60 5.95 0.28
C LEU A 272 -17.86 5.27 1.46
N SER A 273 -18.44 4.24 2.05
CA SER A 273 -17.74 3.40 3.02
C SER A 273 -16.75 2.45 2.35
N LEU A 274 -15.68 2.11 3.05
CA LEU A 274 -14.69 1.14 2.60
C LEU A 274 -15.25 -0.29 2.62
N SER A 275 -15.08 -1.04 1.54
CA SER A 275 -15.36 -2.47 1.48
C SER A 275 -14.20 -3.27 0.88
N TYR A 276 -14.08 -4.52 1.30
CA TYR A 276 -13.16 -5.47 0.69
C TYR A 276 -13.56 -5.80 -0.74
N ASP A 277 -12.58 -6.25 -1.52
CA ASP A 277 -12.79 -6.77 -2.87
C ASP A 277 -12.85 -8.31 -2.84
N VAL A 278 -13.97 -8.89 -3.29
CA VAL A 278 -14.19 -10.34 -3.23
C VAL A 278 -13.15 -11.13 -4.05
N GLU A 279 -12.70 -10.60 -5.18
CA GLU A 279 -11.70 -11.27 -6.01
C GLU A 279 -10.36 -11.30 -5.27
N TRP A 280 -9.95 -10.19 -4.65
CA TRP A 280 -8.74 -10.13 -3.83
C TRP A 280 -8.81 -11.06 -2.61
N LEU A 281 -9.92 -11.07 -1.87
CA LEU A 281 -10.11 -12.00 -0.75
C LEU A 281 -9.98 -13.45 -1.22
N THR A 282 -10.52 -13.77 -2.39
CA THR A 282 -10.43 -15.11 -2.95
C THR A 282 -9.02 -15.46 -3.41
N VAL A 283 -8.29 -14.52 -4.01
CA VAL A 283 -6.87 -14.71 -4.31
C VAL A 283 -6.08 -14.98 -3.03
N LEU A 284 -6.30 -14.22 -1.95
CA LEU A 284 -5.65 -14.47 -0.65
C LEU A 284 -5.96 -15.87 -0.12
N PHE A 285 -7.23 -16.27 -0.14
CA PHE A 285 -7.68 -17.59 0.30
C PHE A 285 -7.02 -18.73 -0.50
N LEU A 286 -7.07 -18.65 -1.82
CA LEU A 286 -6.53 -19.69 -2.70
C LEU A 286 -5.00 -19.78 -2.68
N THR A 287 -4.32 -18.68 -2.35
CA THR A 287 -2.85 -18.58 -2.34
C THR A 287 -2.27 -18.56 -0.93
N ASN A 288 -3.05 -18.91 0.10
CA ASN A 288 -2.58 -18.92 1.49
C ASN A 288 -1.34 -19.80 1.68
N TYR A 289 -1.34 -20.99 1.09
CA TYR A 289 -0.23 -21.94 1.17
C TYR A 289 1.07 -21.48 0.49
N LEU A 290 1.04 -20.38 -0.28
CA LEU A 290 2.23 -19.79 -0.91
C LEU A 290 2.98 -18.82 0.00
N LEU A 291 2.47 -18.55 1.22
CA LEU A 291 3.17 -17.76 2.22
C LEU A 291 4.55 -18.36 2.53
N SER A 292 5.56 -17.50 2.58
CA SER A 292 6.93 -17.86 2.92
C SER A 292 7.52 -16.85 3.87
N PHE A 293 8.24 -17.36 4.87
CA PHE A 293 8.90 -16.58 5.93
C PHE A 293 10.39 -16.88 5.99
N LYS A 294 10.95 -17.42 4.90
CA LYS A 294 12.35 -17.77 4.78
C LYS A 294 13.12 -16.68 4.07
N ASN A 295 14.35 -16.42 4.51
CA ASN A 295 15.30 -15.60 3.76
C ASN A 295 16.00 -16.43 2.66
N THR A 296 15.20 -17.04 1.80
CA THR A 296 15.67 -17.86 0.68
C THR A 296 14.74 -17.65 -0.52
N PRO A 297 15.25 -17.73 -1.75
CA PRO A 297 14.42 -17.61 -2.94
C PRO A 297 13.21 -18.57 -2.91
N THR A 298 12.02 -18.00 -3.00
CA THR A 298 10.73 -18.68 -3.08
C THR A 298 10.11 -18.34 -4.43
N TYR A 299 9.92 -19.35 -5.27
CA TYR A 299 9.36 -19.19 -6.60
C TYR A 299 7.85 -19.36 -6.56
N MET A 300 7.14 -18.48 -7.26
CA MET A 300 5.69 -18.58 -7.42
C MET A 300 5.35 -19.59 -8.52
N PRO A 301 4.19 -20.26 -8.44
CA PRO A 301 3.72 -21.15 -9.49
C PRO A 301 3.70 -20.45 -10.86
N GLY A 302 4.10 -21.16 -11.91
CA GLY A 302 4.16 -20.62 -13.27
C GLY A 302 3.65 -21.61 -14.33
N PRO A 303 3.38 -21.13 -15.54
CA PRO A 303 2.95 -21.99 -16.64
C PRO A 303 4.02 -23.05 -16.94
N GLY A 304 3.58 -24.30 -17.11
CA GLY A 304 4.46 -25.46 -17.34
C GLY A 304 4.83 -26.25 -16.08
N GLY A 305 4.46 -25.79 -14.88
CA GLY A 305 4.55 -26.58 -13.64
C GLY A 305 3.43 -27.62 -13.52
N ALA A 306 3.62 -28.59 -12.62
CA ALA A 306 2.65 -29.68 -12.39
C ALA A 306 1.39 -29.28 -11.60
N GLY A 307 1.35 -28.06 -11.04
CA GLY A 307 0.26 -27.58 -10.18
C GLY A 307 -0.50 -26.37 -10.76
N ARG A 308 -1.54 -25.94 -10.03
CA ARG A 308 -2.28 -24.71 -10.34
C ARG A 308 -1.31 -23.51 -10.30
N TRP A 309 -1.33 -22.72 -11.36
CA TRP A 309 -0.53 -21.50 -11.48
C TRP A 309 -1.37 -20.25 -11.75
N ASN A 310 -2.58 -20.43 -12.30
CA ASN A 310 -3.56 -19.39 -12.46
C ASN A 310 -4.58 -19.49 -11.30
N PHE A 311 -4.62 -18.44 -10.48
CA PHE A 311 -5.51 -18.30 -9.33
C PHE A 311 -6.52 -17.18 -9.53
N THR A 312 -6.75 -16.73 -10.77
CA THR A 312 -7.91 -15.90 -11.10
C THR A 312 -9.18 -16.62 -10.60
N PRO A 313 -9.90 -16.02 -9.64
CA PRO A 313 -11.04 -16.67 -9.02
C PRO A 313 -12.20 -16.93 -10.00
N THR A 314 -12.77 -18.12 -9.92
CA THR A 314 -14.07 -18.43 -10.53
C THR A 314 -15.22 -17.82 -9.72
N GLU A 315 -16.42 -17.69 -10.30
CA GLU A 315 -17.61 -17.25 -9.55
C GLU A 315 -17.93 -18.18 -8.36
N VAL A 316 -17.72 -19.48 -8.52
CA VAL A 316 -17.93 -20.46 -7.43
C VAL A 316 -16.97 -20.19 -6.27
N GLU A 317 -15.68 -19.97 -6.55
CA GLU A 317 -14.69 -19.65 -5.51
C GLU A 317 -14.99 -18.31 -4.83
N LYS A 318 -15.42 -17.31 -5.60
CA LYS A 318 -15.85 -16.01 -5.04
C LYS A 318 -17.07 -16.15 -4.13
N ASN A 319 -18.06 -16.95 -4.50
CA ASN A 319 -19.26 -17.18 -3.67
C ASN A 319 -18.90 -17.87 -2.34
N ILE A 320 -17.99 -18.86 -2.35
CA ILE A 320 -17.51 -19.50 -1.11
C ILE A 320 -16.89 -18.47 -0.17
N VAL A 321 -16.12 -17.52 -0.70
CA VAL A 321 -15.50 -16.46 0.10
C VAL A 321 -16.53 -15.43 0.55
N LEU A 322 -17.49 -15.09 -0.30
CA LEU A 322 -18.57 -14.16 0.04
C LEU A 322 -19.43 -14.69 1.20
N GLU A 323 -19.74 -15.99 1.20
CA GLU A 323 -20.47 -16.67 2.28
C GLU A 323 -19.72 -16.59 3.62
N LYS A 324 -18.38 -16.72 3.63
CA LYS A 324 -17.57 -16.50 4.84
C LYS A 324 -17.72 -15.09 5.41
N PHE A 325 -18.10 -14.15 4.56
CA PHE A 325 -18.35 -12.76 4.92
C PHE A 325 -19.82 -12.44 5.19
N ASN A 326 -20.71 -13.43 5.17
CA ASN A 326 -22.16 -13.26 5.27
C ASN A 326 -22.70 -12.28 4.21
N ASP A 327 -22.13 -12.33 3.01
CA ASP A 327 -22.46 -11.43 1.89
C ASP A 327 -22.25 -9.93 2.17
N ASP A 328 -21.55 -9.59 3.26
CA ASP A 328 -21.19 -8.23 3.64
C ASP A 328 -19.66 -8.05 3.63
N LEU A 329 -19.19 -7.37 2.59
CA LEU A 329 -17.79 -7.05 2.39
C LEU A 329 -17.39 -5.71 3.01
N LYS A 330 -18.28 -5.01 3.73
CA LYS A 330 -17.92 -3.76 4.39
C LYS A 330 -16.76 -4.00 5.36
N VAL A 331 -15.75 -3.14 5.30
CA VAL A 331 -14.63 -3.19 6.25
C VAL A 331 -15.17 -2.81 7.63
N PRO A 332 -15.05 -3.67 8.66
CA PRO A 332 -15.58 -3.38 9.99
C PRO A 332 -14.80 -2.23 10.62
N LEU A 333 -15.48 -1.32 11.33
CA LEU A 333 -14.84 -0.24 12.08
C LEU A 333 -14.35 -0.75 13.45
N ASN A 334 -13.34 -1.61 13.44
CA ASN A 334 -12.80 -2.34 14.60
C ASN A 334 -11.39 -1.87 14.99
N PHE A 335 -11.09 -0.58 14.80
CA PHE A 335 -9.84 -0.02 15.32
C PHE A 335 -9.79 -0.17 16.83
N GLU A 336 -8.72 -0.79 17.32
CA GLU A 336 -8.42 -0.91 18.74
C GLU A 336 -7.00 -0.37 19.00
N ARG A 337 -6.86 0.40 20.08
CA ARG A 337 -5.55 0.82 20.55
C ARG A 337 -4.82 -0.38 21.12
N GLY A 338 -3.62 -0.65 20.61
CA GLY A 338 -2.74 -1.66 21.17
C GLY A 338 -2.35 -1.34 22.62
N ASN A 339 -2.10 -2.39 23.41
CA ASN A 339 -1.73 -2.26 24.82
C ASN A 339 -0.35 -1.58 24.97
N GLU A 340 -0.25 -0.51 25.76
CA GLU A 340 1.01 0.24 25.92
C GLU A 340 2.18 -0.62 26.44
N LEU A 341 1.87 -1.70 27.18
CA LEU A 341 2.87 -2.65 27.66
C LEU A 341 3.48 -3.53 26.56
N SER A 342 2.76 -3.78 25.45
CA SER A 342 3.28 -4.64 24.37
C SER A 342 4.38 -3.98 23.56
N TRP A 343 4.48 -2.65 23.58
CA TRP A 343 5.51 -1.88 22.85
C TRP A 343 6.93 -2.08 23.40
N ARG A 344 7.04 -2.59 24.63
CA ARG A 344 8.33 -2.92 25.28
C ARG A 344 8.77 -4.36 25.03
N ILE A 345 7.88 -5.20 24.52
CA ILE A 345 8.17 -6.61 24.27
C ILE A 345 8.83 -6.70 22.90
N LYS A 346 10.03 -7.29 22.86
CA LYS A 346 10.84 -7.51 21.65
C LYS A 346 10.26 -8.58 20.72
N ASN A 347 8.93 -8.61 20.53
CA ASN A 347 8.22 -9.55 19.69
C ASN A 347 7.19 -8.80 18.84
N LEU A 348 6.93 -9.27 17.62
CA LEU A 348 5.85 -8.76 16.77
C LEU A 348 4.49 -9.07 17.45
N PRO A 349 3.67 -8.10 17.87
CA PRO A 349 2.39 -8.40 18.50
C PRO A 349 1.39 -8.98 17.49
N ILE A 350 0.44 -9.79 17.95
CA ILE A 350 -0.70 -10.21 17.12
C ILE A 350 -1.74 -9.11 17.17
N ASN A 351 -2.14 -8.59 16.02
CA ASN A 351 -3.16 -7.56 15.93
C ASN A 351 -4.54 -8.20 15.87
N ASN A 352 -5.49 -7.74 16.69
CA ASN A 352 -6.85 -8.28 16.72
C ASN A 352 -7.56 -8.13 15.37
N GLN A 353 -7.32 -7.06 14.62
CA GLN A 353 -7.93 -6.86 13.30
C GLN A 353 -7.44 -7.93 12.31
N THR A 354 -6.13 -8.15 12.23
CA THR A 354 -5.51 -9.19 11.39
C THR A 354 -6.01 -10.57 11.79
N LYS A 355 -6.01 -10.87 13.10
CA LYS A 355 -6.48 -12.15 13.62
C LYS A 355 -7.93 -12.44 13.21
N LEU A 356 -8.86 -11.51 13.48
CA LEU A 356 -10.27 -11.67 13.12
C LEU A 356 -10.47 -11.80 11.61
N PHE A 357 -9.70 -11.05 10.82
CA PHE A 357 -9.71 -11.17 9.36
C PHE A 357 -9.26 -12.55 8.89
N CYS A 358 -8.16 -13.06 9.44
CA CYS A 358 -7.60 -14.37 9.11
C CYS A 358 -8.55 -15.51 9.51
N GLU A 359 -9.13 -15.45 10.72
CA GLU A 359 -10.14 -16.40 11.20
C GLU A 359 -11.38 -16.42 10.29
N LYS A 360 -11.87 -15.24 9.91
CA LYS A 360 -13.06 -15.10 9.05
C LYS A 360 -12.82 -15.63 7.64
N LEU A 361 -11.69 -15.27 7.02
CA LEU A 361 -11.36 -15.72 5.65
C LEU A 361 -10.87 -17.17 5.61
N GLY A 362 -10.33 -17.69 6.72
CA GLY A 362 -9.71 -19.02 6.79
C GLY A 362 -8.30 -19.06 6.20
N ILE A 363 -7.49 -18.05 6.51
CA ILE A 363 -6.07 -17.95 6.11
C ILE A 363 -5.18 -17.77 7.34
N ASP A 364 -3.87 -17.89 7.17
CA ASP A 364 -2.93 -17.77 8.27
C ASP A 364 -2.57 -16.32 8.60
N ASP A 365 -2.31 -16.01 9.88
CA ASP A 365 -1.69 -14.75 10.29
C ASP A 365 -0.16 -14.84 10.11
N PRO A 366 0.46 -14.02 9.23
CA PRO A 366 1.90 -13.94 9.05
C PRO A 366 2.69 -13.81 10.36
N SER A 367 2.19 -13.00 11.31
CA SER A 367 2.87 -12.75 12.58
C SER A 367 2.89 -13.99 13.48
N GLU A 368 1.85 -14.83 13.43
CA GLU A 368 1.81 -16.10 14.15
C GLU A 368 2.76 -17.13 13.52
N LEU A 369 2.77 -17.24 12.19
CA LEU A 369 3.62 -18.20 11.49
C LEU A 369 5.11 -17.91 11.67
N ILE A 370 5.52 -16.65 11.62
CA ILE A 370 6.92 -16.26 11.85
C ILE A 370 7.37 -16.65 13.27
N LYS A 371 6.52 -16.43 14.29
CA LYS A 371 6.82 -16.84 15.68
C LYS A 371 6.97 -18.34 15.83
N LEU A 372 6.09 -19.12 15.20
CA LEU A 372 6.14 -20.59 15.25
C LEU A 372 7.44 -21.13 14.64
N GLN A 373 7.95 -20.52 13.56
CA GLN A 373 9.23 -20.93 12.98
C GLN A 373 10.40 -20.74 13.94
N GLN A 374 10.43 -19.66 14.71
CA GLN A 374 11.48 -19.41 15.70
C GLN A 374 11.44 -20.37 16.89
N SER A 375 10.26 -20.84 17.30
CA SER A 375 10.16 -21.83 18.38
C SER A 375 10.73 -23.21 18.01
N ARG A 376 10.94 -23.46 16.71
CA ARG A 376 11.41 -24.73 16.15
C ARG A 376 12.86 -24.70 15.67
N SER A 377 13.47 -23.51 15.59
CA SER A 377 14.88 -23.28 15.25
C SER A 377 15.71 -23.13 16.51
#